data_AF-A0A2G6NVL9-F1
#
_entry.id   AF-A0A2G6NVL9-F1
#
_cell.length_a   1.000
_cell.length_b   1.000
_cell.length_c   1.000
_cell.angle_alpha   90.00
_cell.angle_beta   90.00
_cell.angle_gamma   90.00
#
_symmetry.space_group_name_H-M   'P 1'
#
loop_
_entity.id
_entity.type
_entity.pdbx_description
1 polymer ?
#
loop_
_entity_poly.entity_id
_entity_poly.type
_entity_poly.pdbx_seq_one_letter_code
_entity_poly.pdbx_strand_id
1 'polypeptide(L)'
;MVWSSQAEADEAGLPTLGFSHPSLYLTHTRVDQTLGHEMTHVISDHARNPVVRTGLINEGIAVYHDLTGADKLALARRVIAQQEPRPLRVSVPALWQDWSLAPNTFSYPLAGAFVKMLIDKGGKEKFLEFFPDQSYAHARQIYGDDLQGWIDDFEAKVYDTP
;
A
#
# COMPACT_ATOMS: atom_id res chain seq x y z
N MET A 1 -14.48 -14.09 -6.00
CA MET A 1 -15.28 -13.93 -7.22
C MET A 1 -14.43 -13.19 -8.25
N VAL A 2 -14.31 -13.75 -9.45
CA VAL A 2 -13.60 -13.11 -10.57
C VAL A 2 -14.62 -12.73 -11.62
N TRP A 3 -14.59 -11.47 -12.04
CA TRP A 3 -15.53 -10.88 -12.99
C TRP A 3 -14.83 -10.56 -14.30
N SER A 4 -15.55 -10.67 -15.40
CA SER A 4 -14.99 -10.39 -16.72
C SER A 4 -14.80 -8.88 -16.95
N SER A 5 -15.65 -8.05 -16.33
CA SER A 5 -15.64 -6.60 -16.47
C SER A 5 -16.34 -5.91 -15.29
N GLN A 6 -16.15 -4.59 -15.18
CA GLN A 6 -16.94 -3.77 -14.24
C GLN A 6 -18.43 -3.76 -14.60
N ALA A 7 -18.77 -3.76 -15.89
CA ALA A 7 -20.17 -3.70 -16.35
C ALA A 7 -21.01 -4.88 -15.84
N GLU A 8 -20.43 -6.09 -15.83
CA GLU A 8 -21.10 -7.29 -15.30
C GLU A 8 -21.37 -7.16 -13.79
N ALA A 9 -20.47 -6.53 -13.05
CA ALA A 9 -20.65 -6.29 -11.62
C ALA A 9 -21.70 -5.19 -11.36
N ASP A 10 -21.72 -4.14 -12.18
CA ASP A 10 -22.71 -3.07 -12.09
C ASP A 10 -24.13 -3.61 -12.33
N GLU A 11 -24.32 -4.51 -13.31
CA GLU A 11 -25.59 -5.20 -13.55
C GLU A 11 -26.03 -6.06 -12.36
N ALA A 12 -25.07 -6.62 -11.61
CA ALA A 12 -25.31 -7.36 -10.39
C ALA A 12 -25.53 -6.44 -9.15
N GLY A 13 -25.49 -5.11 -9.33
CA GLY A 13 -25.65 -4.14 -8.25
C GLY A 13 -24.45 -4.06 -7.30
N LEU A 14 -23.26 -4.47 -7.75
CA LEU A 14 -22.04 -4.43 -6.96
C LEU A 14 -21.32 -3.07 -7.07
N PRO A 15 -20.51 -2.71 -6.06
CA PRO A 15 -19.64 -1.55 -6.17
C PRO A 15 -18.50 -1.78 -7.18
N THR A 16 -17.67 -0.76 -7.37
CA THR A 16 -16.45 -0.87 -8.18
C THR A 16 -15.58 -2.05 -7.72
N LEU A 17 -15.27 -2.95 -8.66
CA LEU A 17 -14.46 -4.15 -8.45
C LEU A 17 -13.01 -3.81 -8.07
N GLY A 18 -12.39 -4.72 -7.31
CA GLY A 18 -11.15 -4.46 -6.57
C GLY A 18 -11.46 -4.17 -5.12
N PHE A 19 -12.24 -5.05 -4.49
CA PHE A 19 -12.52 -4.96 -3.07
C PHE A 19 -12.58 -6.35 -2.45
N SER A 20 -12.45 -6.36 -1.13
CA SER A 20 -12.56 -7.54 -0.30
C SER A 20 -13.56 -7.33 0.84
N HIS A 21 -14.19 -8.42 1.24
CA HIS A 21 -14.91 -8.55 2.50
C HIS A 21 -14.16 -9.57 3.35
N PRO A 22 -13.16 -9.13 4.14
CA PRO A 22 -12.34 -10.04 4.93
C PRO A 22 -13.18 -10.95 5.84
N SER A 23 -14.21 -10.42 6.49
CA SER A 23 -15.11 -11.20 7.37
C SER A 23 -15.83 -12.37 6.69
N LEU A 24 -15.95 -12.34 5.35
CA LEU A 24 -16.57 -13.37 4.53
C LEU A 24 -15.56 -14.20 3.74
N TYR A 25 -14.25 -13.97 3.91
CA TYR A 25 -13.18 -14.56 3.10
C TYR A 25 -13.39 -14.36 1.59
N LEU A 26 -13.98 -13.22 1.21
CA LEU A 26 -14.49 -12.99 -0.12
C LEU A 26 -13.76 -11.81 -0.78
N THR A 27 -13.40 -11.97 -2.04
CA THR A 27 -12.90 -10.89 -2.90
C THR A 27 -13.77 -10.77 -4.15
N HIS A 28 -13.93 -9.56 -4.66
CA HIS A 28 -14.53 -9.29 -5.96
C HIS A 28 -13.51 -8.55 -6.81
N THR A 29 -12.90 -9.28 -7.74
CA THR A 29 -11.78 -8.80 -8.54
C THR A 29 -12.08 -8.97 -10.03
N ARG A 30 -11.51 -8.10 -10.87
CA ARG A 30 -11.51 -8.29 -12.32
C ARG A 30 -10.43 -9.28 -12.72
N VAL A 31 -10.61 -9.91 -13.88
CA VAL A 31 -9.62 -10.83 -14.47
C VAL A 31 -8.25 -10.16 -14.72
N ASP A 32 -8.22 -8.85 -14.90
CA ASP A 32 -7.02 -8.05 -15.20
C ASP A 32 -6.37 -7.39 -13.96
N GLN A 33 -6.96 -7.58 -12.77
CA GLN A 33 -6.38 -7.09 -11.53
C GLN A 33 -5.25 -7.99 -11.03
N THR A 34 -4.37 -7.42 -10.20
CA THR A 34 -3.26 -8.17 -9.62
C THR A 34 -3.79 -9.28 -8.71
N LEU A 35 -3.20 -10.47 -8.84
CA LEU A 35 -3.67 -11.67 -8.16
C LEU A 35 -3.63 -11.52 -6.63
N GLY A 36 -2.56 -10.90 -6.11
CA GLY A 36 -2.29 -10.88 -4.67
C GLY A 36 -2.94 -9.75 -3.87
N HIS A 37 -3.39 -8.66 -4.51
CA HIS A 37 -3.76 -7.42 -3.80
C HIS A 37 -4.95 -7.64 -2.86
N GLU A 38 -6.11 -8.04 -3.40
CA GLU A 38 -7.31 -8.27 -2.58
C GLU A 38 -7.18 -9.48 -1.65
N MET A 39 -6.39 -10.50 -2.04
CA MET A 39 -6.10 -11.64 -1.17
C MET A 39 -5.31 -11.21 0.07
N THR A 40 -4.39 -10.25 -0.08
CA THR A 40 -3.59 -9.73 1.03
C THR A 40 -4.46 -9.03 2.06
N HIS A 41 -5.47 -8.26 1.63
CA HIS A 41 -6.43 -7.64 2.53
C HIS A 41 -7.16 -8.68 3.38
N VAL A 42 -7.66 -9.77 2.77
CA VAL A 42 -8.29 -10.87 3.52
C VAL A 42 -7.32 -11.54 4.49
N ILE A 43 -6.14 -11.93 4.02
CA ILE A 43 -5.17 -12.68 4.82
C ILE A 43 -4.67 -11.84 6.00
N SER A 44 -4.29 -10.58 5.76
CA SER A 44 -3.72 -9.72 6.78
C SER A 44 -4.73 -9.33 7.86
N ASP A 45 -6.01 -9.16 7.48
CA ASP A 45 -7.11 -8.92 8.40
C ASP A 45 -7.25 -10.06 9.43
N HIS A 46 -7.27 -11.31 8.96
CA HIS A 46 -7.40 -12.47 9.86
C HIS A 46 -6.12 -12.81 10.59
N ALA A 47 -4.97 -12.69 9.93
CA ALA A 47 -3.70 -13.09 10.52
C ALA A 47 -3.27 -12.17 11.67
N ARG A 48 -3.57 -10.87 11.56
CA ARG A 48 -3.08 -9.84 12.49
C ARG A 48 -4.16 -8.99 13.15
N ASN A 49 -5.42 -9.07 12.70
CA ASN A 49 -6.56 -8.34 13.25
C ASN A 49 -6.28 -6.85 13.53
N PRO A 50 -5.96 -6.06 12.49
CA PRO A 50 -5.57 -4.67 12.67
C PRO A 50 -6.71 -3.82 13.24
N VAL A 51 -6.41 -3.13 14.34
CA VAL A 51 -7.33 -2.24 15.05
C VAL A 51 -7.24 -0.81 14.56
N VAL A 52 -6.05 -0.38 14.11
CA VAL A 52 -5.84 0.92 13.47
C VAL A 52 -5.29 0.66 12.07
N ARG A 53 -6.02 1.11 11.06
CA ARG A 53 -5.61 1.03 9.64
C ARG A 53 -5.28 2.41 9.11
N THR A 54 -4.25 2.50 8.29
CA THR A 54 -3.94 3.71 7.51
C THR A 54 -3.86 3.35 6.04
N GLY A 55 -4.29 4.25 5.14
CA GLY A 55 -4.26 3.96 3.70
C GLY A 55 -2.86 3.58 3.20
N LEU A 56 -1.84 4.29 3.70
CA LEU A 56 -0.44 4.05 3.35
C LEU A 56 0.02 2.62 3.65
N ILE A 57 -0.33 2.08 4.82
CA ILE A 57 0.14 0.76 5.22
C ILE A 57 -0.78 -0.34 4.72
N ASN A 58 -2.09 -0.13 4.78
CA ASN A 58 -3.08 -1.10 4.36
C ASN A 58 -3.00 -1.37 2.84
N GLU A 59 -2.97 -0.33 2.00
CA GLU A 59 -2.77 -0.53 0.56
C GLU A 59 -1.32 -0.89 0.25
N GLY A 60 -0.36 -0.38 1.01
CA GLY A 60 1.06 -0.67 0.81
C GLY A 60 1.39 -2.15 0.94
N ILE A 61 0.82 -2.84 1.95
CA ILE A 61 1.05 -4.28 2.11
C ILE A 61 0.43 -5.10 0.97
N ALA A 62 -0.73 -4.67 0.46
CA ALA A 62 -1.40 -5.31 -0.66
C ALA A 62 -0.62 -5.13 -1.97
N VAL A 63 -0.07 -3.94 -2.22
CA VAL A 63 0.83 -3.69 -3.37
C VAL A 63 2.15 -4.47 -3.22
N TYR A 64 2.71 -4.56 -2.02
CA TYR A 64 3.92 -5.34 -1.76
C TYR A 64 3.72 -6.83 -2.09
N HIS A 65 2.55 -7.39 -1.75
CA HIS A 65 2.18 -8.78 -1.98
C HIS A 65 1.31 -9.02 -3.22
N ASP A 66 1.27 -8.08 -4.18
CA ASP A 66 0.40 -8.17 -5.38
C ASP A 66 0.76 -9.30 -6.37
N LEU A 67 1.87 -10.02 -6.12
CA LEU A 67 2.42 -11.13 -6.92
C LEU A 67 2.83 -10.76 -8.36
N THR A 68 3.04 -9.48 -8.66
CA THR A 68 3.50 -9.03 -9.98
C THR A 68 5.00 -9.26 -10.24
N GLY A 69 5.80 -9.48 -9.19
CA GLY A 69 7.26 -9.55 -9.27
C GLY A 69 7.95 -8.22 -9.60
N ALA A 70 7.20 -7.11 -9.66
CA ALA A 70 7.75 -5.80 -9.99
C ALA A 70 8.69 -5.27 -8.89
N ASP A 71 9.77 -4.60 -9.29
CA ASP A 71 10.55 -3.74 -8.40
C ASP A 71 9.69 -2.55 -7.97
N LYS A 72 9.26 -2.56 -6.71
CA LYS A 72 8.33 -1.55 -6.17
C LYS A 72 8.96 -0.16 -6.13
N LEU A 73 10.26 -0.05 -5.84
CA LEU A 73 10.93 1.25 -5.82
C LEU A 73 11.04 1.82 -7.23
N ALA A 74 11.42 1.00 -8.21
CA ALA A 74 11.49 1.43 -9.61
C ALA A 74 10.10 1.83 -10.14
N LEU A 75 9.05 1.08 -9.79
CA LEU A 75 7.67 1.41 -10.15
C LEU A 75 7.23 2.75 -9.54
N ALA A 76 7.46 2.96 -8.25
CA ALA A 76 7.14 4.22 -7.57
C ALA A 76 7.83 5.42 -8.25
N ARG A 77 9.14 5.33 -8.45
CA ARG A 77 9.93 6.38 -9.15
C ARG A 77 9.36 6.71 -10.52
N ARG A 78 9.07 5.68 -11.33
CA ARG A 78 8.52 5.86 -12.69
C ARG A 78 7.19 6.59 -12.67
N VAL A 79 6.26 6.15 -11.82
CA VAL A 79 4.90 6.73 -11.79
C VAL A 79 4.93 8.18 -11.28
N ILE A 80 5.80 8.47 -10.31
CA ILE A 80 5.97 9.82 -9.75
C ILE A 80 6.58 10.76 -10.79
N ALA A 81 7.60 10.31 -11.52
CA ALA A 81 8.23 11.08 -12.58
C ALA A 81 7.30 11.36 -13.79
N GLN A 82 6.30 10.51 -14.02
CA GLN A 82 5.34 10.63 -15.12
C GLN A 82 4.12 11.51 -14.78
N GLN A 83 4.07 12.12 -13.60
CA GLN A 83 2.98 13.02 -13.21
C GLN A 83 3.16 14.40 -13.88
N GLU A 84 2.16 14.80 -14.67
CA GLU A 84 2.09 16.10 -15.35
C GLU A 84 1.19 17.07 -14.56
N PRO A 85 1.44 18.39 -14.58
CA PRO A 85 2.54 19.11 -15.27
C PRO A 85 3.85 19.14 -14.49
N ARG A 86 3.87 18.61 -13.26
CA ARG A 86 5.07 18.43 -12.41
C ARG A 86 4.88 17.22 -11.52
N PRO A 87 5.98 16.54 -11.12
CA PRO A 87 5.93 15.48 -10.13
C PRO A 87 5.26 15.99 -8.84
N LEU A 88 4.16 15.34 -8.45
CA LEU A 88 3.59 15.52 -7.12
C LEU A 88 4.63 15.06 -6.09
N ARG A 89 4.80 15.83 -5.02
CA ARG A 89 5.66 15.45 -3.88
C ARG A 89 4.86 15.61 -2.60
N VAL A 90 4.66 14.50 -1.90
CA VAL A 90 4.00 14.45 -0.59
C VAL A 90 4.93 13.71 0.36
N SER A 91 5.19 14.25 1.54
CA SER A 91 6.01 13.52 2.50
C SER A 91 5.28 12.28 2.99
N VAL A 92 6.00 11.20 3.19
CA VAL A 92 5.49 9.94 3.72
C VAL A 92 4.78 10.16 5.06
N PRO A 93 5.31 10.91 6.04
CA PRO A 93 4.59 11.16 7.29
C PRO A 93 3.25 11.89 7.08
N ALA A 94 3.17 12.81 6.11
CA ALA A 94 1.92 13.49 5.79
C ALA A 94 0.92 12.53 5.15
N LEU A 95 1.34 11.75 4.15
CA LEU A 95 0.47 10.77 3.48
C LEU A 95 0.02 9.63 4.41
N TRP A 96 0.84 9.30 5.42
CA TRP A 96 0.50 8.33 6.46
C TRP A 96 -0.65 8.81 7.34
N GLN A 97 -0.67 10.12 7.64
CA GLN A 97 -1.71 10.74 8.46
C GLN A 97 -2.96 11.07 7.66
N ASP A 98 -2.79 11.43 6.38
CA ASP A 98 -3.88 11.76 5.48
C ASP A 98 -3.64 11.16 4.08
N TRP A 99 -4.33 10.06 3.82
CA TRP A 99 -4.26 9.33 2.55
C TRP A 99 -4.82 10.12 1.36
N SER A 100 -5.68 11.12 1.63
CA SER A 100 -6.34 11.91 0.58
C SER A 100 -5.42 12.93 -0.08
N LEU A 101 -4.22 13.15 0.48
CA LEU A 101 -3.22 14.10 -0.04
C LEU A 101 -2.68 13.74 -1.42
N ALA A 102 -2.89 12.51 -1.90
CA ALA A 102 -2.46 12.10 -3.22
C ALA A 102 -3.45 11.14 -3.89
N PRO A 103 -3.59 11.18 -5.22
CA PRO A 103 -4.42 10.24 -5.95
C PRO A 103 -3.86 8.81 -5.86
N ASN A 104 -4.73 7.80 -5.95
CA ASN A 104 -4.34 6.38 -5.87
C ASN A 104 -3.26 5.98 -6.89
N THR A 105 -3.26 6.61 -8.07
CA THR A 105 -2.22 6.39 -9.09
C THR A 105 -0.83 6.77 -8.58
N PHE A 106 -0.72 7.74 -7.68
CA PHE A 106 0.52 8.12 -7.01
C PHE A 106 0.75 7.31 -5.72
N SER A 107 -0.27 7.26 -4.87
CA SER A 107 -0.11 6.80 -3.49
C SER A 107 0.12 5.29 -3.39
N TYR A 108 -0.47 4.48 -4.28
CA TYR A 108 -0.34 3.02 -4.23
C TYR A 108 1.09 2.54 -4.56
N PRO A 109 1.74 2.98 -5.66
CA PRO A 109 3.14 2.66 -5.90
C PRO A 109 4.08 3.10 -4.78
N LEU A 110 3.89 4.32 -4.26
CA LEU A 110 4.70 4.85 -3.15
C LEU A 110 4.53 3.98 -1.90
N ALA A 111 3.29 3.64 -1.54
CA ALA A 111 2.96 2.80 -0.40
C ALA A 111 3.59 1.40 -0.48
N GLY A 112 3.50 0.74 -1.64
CA GLY A 112 4.10 -0.57 -1.84
C GLY A 112 5.63 -0.55 -1.71
N ALA A 113 6.28 0.48 -2.25
CA ALA A 113 7.71 0.68 -2.10
C ALA A 113 8.10 0.99 -0.65
N PHE A 114 7.29 1.77 0.05
CA PHE A 114 7.52 2.14 1.44
C PHE A 114 7.38 0.96 2.39
N VAL A 115 6.33 0.14 2.25
CA VAL A 115 6.16 -1.09 3.03
C VAL A 115 7.29 -2.08 2.77
N LYS A 116 7.73 -2.23 1.51
CA LYS A 116 8.94 -3.00 1.21
C LYS A 116 10.14 -2.50 1.99
N MET A 117 10.37 -1.18 2.02
CA MET A 117 11.48 -0.58 2.76
C MET A 117 11.39 -0.88 4.27
N LEU A 118 10.21 -0.74 4.89
CA LEU A 118 10.02 -1.05 6.30
C LEU A 118 10.37 -2.51 6.63
N ILE A 119 9.99 -3.45 5.76
CA ILE A 119 10.30 -4.88 5.91
C ILE A 119 11.79 -5.15 5.70
N ASP A 120 12.40 -4.57 4.65
CA ASP A 120 13.82 -4.75 4.35
C ASP A 120 14.74 -4.21 5.47
N LYS A 121 14.37 -3.07 6.07
CA LYS A 121 15.17 -2.38 7.09
C LYS A 121 14.88 -2.88 8.50
N GLY A 122 13.61 -3.04 8.84
CA GLY A 122 13.16 -3.41 10.19
C GLY A 122 12.99 -4.91 10.41
N GLY A 123 12.95 -5.70 9.34
CA GLY A 123 12.64 -7.13 9.41
C GLY A 123 11.15 -7.42 9.50
N LYS A 124 10.80 -8.67 9.19
CA LYS A 124 9.43 -9.17 9.18
C LYS A 124 8.79 -9.08 10.56
N GLU A 125 9.53 -9.41 11.60
CA GLU A 125 9.05 -9.54 12.97
C GLU A 125 8.55 -8.19 13.49
N LYS A 126 9.37 -7.13 13.35
CA LYS A 126 8.96 -5.77 13.69
C LYS A 126 7.77 -5.30 12.86
N PHE A 127 7.74 -5.61 11.56
CA PHE A 127 6.59 -5.26 10.73
C PHE A 127 5.31 -5.94 11.20
N LEU A 128 5.35 -7.22 11.58
CA LEU A 128 4.19 -7.94 12.11
C LEU A 128 3.76 -7.46 13.49
N GLU A 129 4.70 -6.97 14.32
CA GLU A 129 4.40 -6.32 15.59
C GLU A 129 3.72 -4.96 15.38
N PHE A 130 4.21 -4.17 14.43
CA PHE A 130 3.65 -2.88 14.03
C PHE A 130 2.26 -3.00 13.37
N PHE A 131 2.05 -4.01 12.53
CA PHE A 131 0.90 -4.08 11.62
C PHE A 131 -0.50 -3.96 12.28
N PRO A 132 -0.76 -4.46 13.51
CA PRO A 132 -2.06 -4.31 14.15
C PRO A 132 -2.45 -2.85 14.46
N ASP A 133 -1.47 -1.98 14.73
CA ASP A 133 -1.67 -0.53 14.87
C ASP A 133 -0.81 0.20 13.83
N GLN A 134 -1.40 0.46 12.68
CA GLN A 134 -0.69 1.02 11.54
C GLN A 134 -0.40 2.52 11.68
N SER A 135 -0.59 3.14 12.85
CA SER A 135 -0.36 4.57 13.03
C SER A 135 1.13 4.94 12.96
N TYR A 136 1.40 6.14 12.46
CA TYR A 136 2.78 6.68 12.47
C TYR A 136 3.35 6.81 13.88
N ALA A 137 2.50 7.06 14.89
CA ALA A 137 2.92 7.10 16.29
C ALA A 137 3.41 5.73 16.77
N HIS A 138 2.69 4.65 16.46
CA HIS A 138 3.10 3.30 16.83
C HIS A 138 4.34 2.84 16.06
N ALA A 139 4.44 3.20 14.76
CA ALA A 139 5.65 2.93 13.98
C ALA A 139 6.91 3.50 14.65
N ARG A 140 6.86 4.72 15.19
CA ARG A 140 7.98 5.31 15.94
C ARG A 140 8.32 4.54 17.22
N GLN A 141 7.36 3.90 17.87
CA GLN A 141 7.61 3.04 19.04
C GLN A 141 8.33 1.76 18.65
N ILE A 142 7.95 1.13 17.53
CA ILE A 142 8.50 -0.15 17.07
C ILE A 142 9.88 0.00 16.41
N TYR A 143 10.04 1.03 15.58
CA TYR A 143 11.26 1.25 14.80
C TYR A 143 12.25 2.22 15.46
N GLY A 144 11.79 3.02 16.43
CA GLY A 144 12.65 3.93 17.19
C GLY A 144 13.26 5.06 16.33
N ASP A 145 14.43 5.51 16.76
CA ASP A 145 15.14 6.68 16.18
C ASP A 145 15.55 6.47 14.72
N ASP A 146 15.67 5.22 14.27
CA ASP A 146 16.04 4.88 12.90
C ASP A 146 14.97 5.26 11.86
N LEU A 147 13.68 5.28 12.26
CA LEU A 147 12.56 5.41 11.33
C LEU A 147 12.62 6.69 10.49
N GLN A 148 12.98 7.81 11.11
CA GLN A 148 13.02 9.08 10.41
C GLN A 148 14.12 9.08 9.35
N GLY A 149 15.31 8.58 9.68
CA GLY A 149 16.40 8.46 8.70
C GLY A 149 16.05 7.54 7.53
N TRP A 150 15.30 6.47 7.78
CA TRP A 150 14.82 5.59 6.71
C TRP A 150 13.79 6.25 5.80
N ILE A 151 12.89 7.07 6.37
CA ILE A 151 11.91 7.86 5.61
C ILE A 151 12.64 8.88 4.73
N ASP A 152 13.60 9.61 5.30
CA ASP A 152 14.36 10.63 4.57
C ASP A 152 15.14 10.00 3.39
N ASP A 153 15.83 8.88 3.65
CA ASP A 153 16.54 8.10 2.62
C ASP A 153 15.59 7.58 1.53
N PHE A 154 14.39 7.14 1.92
CA PHE A 154 13.38 6.63 0.99
C PHE A 154 12.83 7.75 0.11
N GLU A 155 12.44 8.87 0.71
CA GLU A 155 11.93 10.03 -0.03
C GLU A 155 12.98 10.57 -1.00
N ALA A 156 14.25 10.67 -0.60
CA ALA A 156 15.34 11.05 -1.49
C ALA A 156 15.45 10.11 -2.69
N LYS A 157 15.43 8.78 -2.46
CA LYS A 157 15.50 7.79 -3.56
C LYS A 157 14.31 7.83 -4.52
N VAL A 158 13.14 8.21 -4.02
CA VAL A 158 11.91 8.23 -4.78
C VAL A 158 11.75 9.53 -5.57
N TYR A 159 12.06 10.67 -4.96
CA TYR A 159 11.84 11.99 -5.55
C TYR A 159 13.05 12.54 -6.30
N ASP A 160 14.28 12.17 -5.91
CA ASP A 160 15.49 12.58 -6.62
C ASP A 160 15.75 11.59 -7.76
N THR A 161 14.93 11.72 -8.80
CA THR A 161 15.23 11.15 -10.12
C THR A 161 16.31 11.99 -10.81
N PRO A 162 17.35 11.36 -11.39
CA PRO A 162 18.31 12.07 -12.24
C PRO A 162 17.64 12.65 -13.50
#